data_AF-A0A5B9Y3F2-F1
#
_entry.id   AF-A0A5B9Y3F2-F1
#
_cell.length_a   1.000
_cell.length_b   1.000
_cell.length_c   1.000
_cell.angle_alpha   90.00
_cell.angle_beta   90.00
_cell.angle_gamma   90.00
#
_symmetry.space_group_name_H-M   'P 1'
#
loop_
_entity.id
_entity.type
_entity.pdbx_description
1 polymer ?
#
loop_
_entity_poly.entity_id
_entity_poly.type
_entity_poly.pdbx_seq_one_letter_code
_entity_poly.pdbx_strand_id
1 'polypeptide(L)'
;MSGKQIFFIIGWLFFFLFFAIFPSLILFDKPDTLLMVILIINLIFSILFLYFMPLYFLESIQEQMDLDKNSTVYNKLHKTRYLTPIVFIYWHIQLNKYKKEINAKEKNKEIEVN
;
A
#
# COMPACT_ATOMS: atom_id res chain seq x y z
N MET A 1 14.29 0.20 10.05
CA MET A 1 13.07 0.54 9.28
C MET A 1 13.44 1.55 8.22
N SER A 2 12.97 1.37 6.98
CA SER A 2 13.14 2.40 5.94
C SER A 2 12.24 3.60 6.23
N GLY A 3 12.61 4.81 5.78
CA GLY A 3 11.79 6.02 5.98
C GLY A 3 10.36 5.87 5.43
N LYS A 4 10.20 5.07 4.36
CA LYS A 4 8.91 4.72 3.77
C LYS A 4 8.02 3.90 4.73
N GLN A 5 8.61 2.94 5.45
CA GLN A 5 7.90 2.16 6.48
C GLN A 5 7.45 3.05 7.64
N ILE A 6 8.28 4.01 8.05
CA ILE A 6 7.94 4.96 9.12
C ILE A 6 6.76 5.84 8.69
N PHE A 7 6.80 6.41 7.49
CA PHE A 7 5.69 7.17 6.91
C PHE A 7 4.39 6.35 6.89
N PHE A 8 4.48 5.06 6.54
CA PHE A 8 3.32 4.19 6.48
C PHE A 8 2.71 3.91 7.85
N ILE A 9 3.54 3.61 8.86
CA ILE A 9 3.08 3.38 10.24
C ILE A 9 2.46 4.65 10.82
N ILE A 10 3.10 5.80 10.62
CA ILE A 10 2.57 7.10 11.07
C ILE A 10 1.23 7.37 10.37
N GLY A 11 1.14 7.18 9.05
CA GLY A 11 -0.09 7.38 8.29
C GLY A 11 -1.24 6.51 8.79
N TRP A 12 -0.98 5.24 9.11
CA TRP A 12 -1.96 4.36 9.75
C TRP A 12 -2.41 4.85 11.13
N LEU A 13 -1.48 5.33 11.95
CA LEU A 13 -1.82 5.88 13.27
C LEU A 13 -2.76 7.08 13.13
N PHE A 14 -2.47 8.01 12.22
CA PHE A 14 -3.33 9.18 11.93
C PHE A 14 -4.69 8.75 11.37
N PHE A 15 -4.73 7.75 10.50
CA PHE A 15 -5.99 7.20 9.99
C PHE A 15 -6.86 6.61 11.11
N PHE A 16 -6.30 5.79 12.00
CA PHE A 16 -7.04 5.27 13.15
C PHE A 16 -7.48 6.35 14.12
N LEU A 17 -6.63 7.36 14.37
CA LEU A 17 -7.00 8.53 15.19
C LEU A 17 -8.18 9.29 14.58
N PHE A 18 -8.20 9.48 13.26
CA PHE A 18 -9.34 10.10 12.57
C PHE A 18 -10.64 9.32 12.84
N PHE A 19 -10.64 8.00 12.68
CA PHE A 19 -11.81 7.16 12.94
C PHE A 19 -12.19 7.09 14.43
N ALA A 20 -11.24 7.25 15.34
CA ALA A 20 -11.53 7.28 16.78
C ALA A 20 -12.17 8.60 17.21
N ILE A 21 -11.76 9.73 16.61
CA ILE A 21 -12.24 11.07 16.96
C ILE A 21 -13.51 11.43 16.18
N PHE A 22 -13.69 10.91 14.96
CA PHE A 22 -14.84 11.24 14.11
C PHE A 22 -16.22 11.01 14.77
N PRO A 23 -16.47 9.91 15.51
CA PRO A 23 -17.73 9.70 16.21
C PRO A 23 -18.01 10.73 17.30
N SER A 24 -16.96 11.33 17.88
CA SER A 24 -17.14 12.36 18.90
C SER A 24 -17.81 13.61 18.32
N LEU A 25 -17.54 13.98 17.07
CA LEU A 25 -18.26 15.07 16.38
C LEU A 25 -19.77 14.82 16.28
N ILE A 26 -20.18 13.58 16.12
CA ILE A 26 -21.60 13.21 15.94
C ILE A 26 -22.34 13.32 17.28
N LEU A 27 -21.63 13.17 18.40
CA LEU A 27 -22.21 13.17 19.75
C LEU A 27 -22.28 14.58 20.40
N PHE A 28 -21.60 15.58 19.84
CA PHE A 28 -21.61 16.95 20.35
C PHE A 28 -22.42 17.88 19.44
N ASP A 29 -23.49 18.47 19.95
CA ASP A 29 -24.34 19.45 19.21
C ASP A 29 -23.57 20.68 18.71
N LYS A 30 -22.46 21.02 19.37
CA LYS A 30 -21.52 22.07 18.94
C LYS A 30 -20.09 21.59 19.21
N PRO A 31 -19.36 21.10 18.19
CA PRO A 31 -17.98 20.69 18.38
C PRO A 31 -17.10 21.91 18.68
N ASP A 32 -16.16 21.74 19.60
CA ASP A 32 -15.12 22.73 19.92
C ASP A 32 -14.33 23.09 18.65
N THR A 33 -14.09 24.39 18.42
CA THR A 33 -13.29 24.90 17.30
C THR A 33 -11.93 24.22 17.21
N LEU A 34 -11.29 23.92 18.36
CA LEU A 34 -10.01 23.22 18.40
C LEU A 34 -10.14 21.77 17.89
N LEU A 35 -11.22 21.07 18.27
CA LEU A 35 -11.50 19.71 17.83
C LEU A 35 -11.77 19.66 16.31
N MET A 36 -12.50 20.65 15.78
CA MET A 36 -12.70 20.79 14.33
C MET A 36 -11.38 20.99 13.57
N VAL A 37 -10.48 21.84 14.07
CA VAL A 37 -9.15 22.05 13.44
C VAL A 37 -8.33 20.76 13.42
N ILE A 38 -8.27 20.04 14.55
CA ILE A 38 -7.57 18.75 14.63
C ILE A 38 -8.15 17.74 13.62
N LEU A 39 -9.47 17.71 13.46
CA LEU A 39 -10.12 16.82 12.50
C LEU A 39 -9.83 17.18 11.04
N ILE A 40 -9.81 18.48 10.70
CA ILE A 40 -9.44 18.93 9.36
C ILE A 40 -7.99 18.52 9.05
N ILE A 41 -7.07 18.73 9.98
CA ILE A 41 -5.66 18.33 9.82
C ILE A 41 -5.57 16.81 9.62
N ASN A 42 -6.24 16.02 10.45
CA ASN A 42 -6.28 14.56 10.32
C ASN A 42 -6.91 14.11 9.00
N LEU A 43 -7.96 14.79 8.53
CA LEU A 43 -8.61 14.51 7.26
C LEU A 43 -7.67 14.75 6.09
N ILE A 44 -6.98 15.89 6.06
CA ILE A 44 -5.98 16.21 5.02
C ILE A 44 -4.88 15.16 5.03
N PHE A 45 -4.33 14.82 6.20
CA PHE A 45 -3.33 13.76 6.33
C PHE A 45 -3.85 12.40 5.86
N SER A 46 -5.10 12.04 6.16
CA SER A 46 -5.71 10.78 5.72
C SER A 46 -5.89 10.72 4.21
N ILE A 47 -6.28 11.83 3.57
CA ILE A 47 -6.40 11.93 2.11
C ILE A 47 -5.03 11.79 1.46
N LEU A 48 -4.01 12.51 1.96
CA LEU A 48 -2.64 12.38 1.48
C LEU A 48 -2.13 10.95 1.66
N PHE A 49 -2.38 10.34 2.81
CA PHE A 49 -2.00 8.96 3.08
C PHE A 49 -2.65 7.99 2.09
N LEU A 50 -3.96 8.08 1.86
CA LEU A 50 -4.67 7.26 0.87
C LEU A 50 -4.12 7.45 -0.54
N TYR A 51 -3.66 8.65 -0.90
CA TYR A 51 -3.04 8.93 -2.18
C TYR A 51 -1.63 8.32 -2.32
N PHE A 52 -0.81 8.40 -1.27
CA PHE A 52 0.57 7.89 -1.29
C PHE A 52 0.69 6.38 -1.00
N MET A 53 -0.29 5.79 -0.30
CA MET A 53 -0.29 4.37 0.08
C MET A 53 -0.17 3.43 -1.14
N PRO A 54 -0.94 3.61 -2.23
CA PRO A 54 -0.76 2.83 -3.47
C PRO A 54 0.63 2.93 -4.09
N LEU A 55 1.26 4.11 -4.04
CA LEU A 55 2.58 4.33 -4.61
C LEU A 55 3.64 3.56 -3.82
N TYR A 56 3.52 3.56 -2.49
CA TYR A 56 4.38 2.76 -1.62
C TYR A 56 4.25 1.25 -1.91
N PHE A 57 3.03 0.73 -2.07
CA PHE A 57 2.85 -0.69 -2.41
C PHE A 57 3.42 -1.06 -3.77
N LEU A 58 3.21 -0.20 -4.77
CA LEU A 58 3.78 -0.40 -6.11
C LEU A 58 5.29 -0.52 -6.04
N GLU A 59 5.95 0.41 -5.35
CA GLU A 59 7.39 0.45 -5.22
C GLU A 59 7.92 -0.76 -4.41
N SER A 60 7.21 -1.14 -3.34
CA SER A 60 7.53 -2.34 -2.57
C SER A 60 7.44 -3.62 -3.41
N ILE A 61 6.42 -3.76 -4.25
CA ILE A 61 6.30 -4.91 -5.16
C ILE A 61 7.41 -4.87 -6.21
N GLN A 62 7.73 -3.69 -6.73
CA GLN A 62 8.81 -3.52 -7.70
C GLN A 62 10.16 -3.97 -7.11
N GLU A 63 10.50 -3.51 -5.89
CA GLU A 63 11.74 -3.86 -5.18
C GLU A 63 11.81 -5.37 -4.84
N GLN A 64 10.72 -5.97 -4.34
CA GLN A 64 10.71 -7.38 -3.93
C GLN A 64 10.75 -8.36 -5.10
N MET A 65 10.21 -7.95 -6.25
CA MET A 65 10.05 -8.80 -7.43
C MET A 65 11.04 -8.48 -8.54
N ASP A 66 11.90 -7.49 -8.35
CA ASP A 66 12.84 -6.99 -9.37
C ASP A 66 12.14 -6.71 -10.71
N LEU A 67 10.97 -6.06 -10.64
CA LEU A 67 10.15 -5.77 -11.82
C LEU A 67 10.73 -4.59 -12.60
N ASP A 68 10.97 -4.80 -13.89
CA ASP A 68 11.26 -3.71 -14.83
C ASP A 68 10.04 -2.78 -14.94
N LYS A 69 10.31 -1.46 -14.85
CA LYS A 69 9.32 -0.39 -15.05
C LYS A 69 8.72 -0.41 -16.46
N ASN A 70 9.42 -0.97 -17.44
CA ASN A 70 8.92 -1.13 -18.80
C ASN A 70 8.07 -2.39 -18.99
N SER A 71 8.00 -3.27 -17.99
CA SER A 71 7.23 -4.52 -18.10
C SER A 71 5.72 -4.24 -18.22
N THR A 72 5.02 -5.10 -18.96
CA THR A 72 3.56 -5.04 -19.09
C THR A 72 2.86 -5.20 -17.73
N VAL A 73 3.47 -5.98 -16.83
CA VAL A 73 2.99 -6.22 -15.46
C VAL A 73 3.07 -4.94 -14.63
N TYR A 74 4.22 -4.27 -14.60
CA TYR A 74 4.38 -3.00 -13.90
C TYR A 74 3.41 -1.93 -14.41
N ASN A 75 3.26 -1.83 -15.74
CA ASN A 75 2.32 -0.89 -16.35
C ASN A 75 0.86 -1.16 -15.97
N LYS A 76 0.45 -2.43 -15.87
CA LYS A 76 -0.90 -2.80 -15.39
C LYS A 76 -1.07 -2.43 -13.91
N LEU A 77 -0.11 -2.82 -13.07
CA LEU A 77 -0.06 -2.48 -11.63
C LEU A 77 -0.16 -0.96 -11.39
N HIS A 78 0.63 -0.18 -12.13
CA HIS A 78 0.66 1.27 -12.04
C HIS A 78 -0.68 1.91 -12.45
N LYS A 79 -1.35 1.39 -13.49
CA LYS A 79 -2.69 1.86 -13.90
C LYS A 79 -3.77 1.51 -12.87
N THR A 80 -3.68 0.37 -12.21
CA THR A 80 -4.70 -0.09 -11.24
C THR A 80 -4.46 0.38 -9.81
N ARG A 81 -3.44 1.20 -9.56
CA ARG A 81 -2.99 1.55 -8.21
C ARG A 81 -4.06 2.18 -7.31
N TYR A 82 -4.97 2.98 -7.85
CA TYR A 82 -6.01 3.66 -7.04
C TYR A 82 -7.33 2.90 -6.96
N LEU A 83 -7.47 1.76 -7.64
CA LEU A 83 -8.74 1.05 -7.70
C LEU A 83 -9.07 0.35 -6.37
N THR A 84 -8.10 -0.28 -5.70
CA THR A 84 -8.31 -0.89 -4.38
C THR A 84 -7.00 -1.46 -3.81
N PRO A 85 -6.79 -1.44 -2.48
CA PRO A 85 -5.68 -2.14 -1.82
C PRO A 85 -5.65 -3.64 -2.12
N ILE A 86 -6.83 -4.24 -2.33
CA ILE A 86 -7.00 -5.67 -2.67
C ILE A 86 -6.27 -6.03 -3.98
N VAL A 87 -6.23 -5.11 -4.94
CA VAL A 87 -5.54 -5.34 -6.22
C VAL A 87 -4.04 -5.56 -6.02
N PHE A 88 -3.42 -4.83 -5.10
CA PHE A 88 -2.00 -5.03 -4.76
C PHE A 88 -1.74 -6.37 -4.07
N ILE A 89 -2.62 -6.78 -3.16
CA ILE A 89 -2.54 -8.10 -2.50
C ILE A 89 -2.64 -9.21 -3.54
N TYR A 90 -3.61 -9.10 -4.46
CA TYR A 90 -3.78 -10.04 -5.56
C TYR A 90 -2.51 -10.15 -6.42
N TRP A 91 -1.94 -9.02 -6.84
CA TRP A 91 -0.71 -9.01 -7.63
C TRP A 91 0.49 -9.58 -6.88
N HIS A 92 0.63 -9.25 -5.59
CA HIS A 92 1.69 -9.81 -4.77
C HIS A 92 1.61 -11.35 -4.69
N ILE A 93 0.41 -11.90 -4.49
CA ILE A 93 0.20 -13.36 -4.46
C ILE A 93 0.54 -13.98 -5.81
N GLN A 94 0.06 -13.39 -6.91
CA GLN A 94 0.29 -13.94 -8.25
C GLN A 94 1.76 -13.91 -8.65
N LEU A 95 2.47 -12.82 -8.38
CA LEU A 95 3.90 -12.70 -8.69
C LEU A 95 4.74 -13.68 -7.86
N ASN A 96 4.36 -13.91 -6.59
CA ASN A 96 5.05 -14.88 -5.74
C ASN A 96 4.89 -16.31 -6.25
N LYS A 97 3.69 -16.67 -6.75
CA LYS A 97 3.47 -17.98 -7.37
C LYS A 97 4.35 -18.14 -8.61
N TYR A 98 4.36 -17.14 -9.47
CA TYR A 98 5.15 -17.15 -10.71
C TYR A 98 6.66 -17.29 -10.45
N LYS A 99 7.20 -16.55 -9.46
CA LYS A 99 8.62 -16.65 -9.09
C LYS A 99 8.99 -18.05 -8.58
N LYS A 100 8.12 -18.69 -7.80
CA LYS A 100 8.33 -20.07 -7.34
C LYS A 100 8.36 -21.07 -8.50
N GLU A 101 7.48 -20.89 -9.49
CA GLU A 101 7.43 -21.76 -10.68
C GLU A 101 8.68 -21.64 -11.55
N ILE A 102 9.22 -20.42 -11.73
CA ILE A 102 10.48 -20.21 -12.45
C ILE A 102 11.63 -20.93 -11.75
N ASN A 103 11.79 -20.70 -10.44
CA ASN A 103 12.87 -21.33 -9.66
C ASN A 103 12.77 -22.86 -9.67
N ALA A 104 11.55 -23.42 -9.66
CA ALA A 104 11.33 -24.86 -9.76
C ALA A 104 11.73 -25.42 -11.14
N LYS A 105 11.44 -24.69 -12.22
CA LYS A 105 11.82 -25.07 -13.59
C LYS A 105 13.33 -25.00 -13.80
N GLU A 106 14.00 -23.98 -13.28
CA GLU A 106 15.46 -23.85 -13.37
C GLU A 106 16.16 -24.99 -12.63
N LYS A 107 15.70 -25.30 -11.41
CA LYS A 107 16.24 -26.42 -10.63
C LYS A 107 16.06 -27.78 -11.33
N ASN A 108 14.94 -28.02 -12.00
CA ASN A 108 14.73 -29.26 -12.74
C ASN A 108 15.64 -29.37 -13.97
N LYS A 109 15.92 -28.25 -14.67
CA LYS A 109 16.89 -28.24 -15.78
C LYS A 109 18.32 -28.54 -15.34
N GLU A 110 18.74 -28.05 -14.17
CA GLU A 110 20.06 -28.38 -13.61
C GLU A 110 20.21 -29.87 -13.26
N ILE A 111 19.11 -30.54 -12.93
CA ILE A 111 19.09 -31.99 -12.64
C ILE A 111 19.12 -32.81 -13.93
N GLU A 112 18.51 -32.34 -15.02
CA GLU A 112 18.52 -33.04 -16.31
C GLU A 112 19.86 -32.92 -17.07
N VAL A 113 20.68 -31.93 -16.74
CA VAL A 113 21.98 -31.67 -17.39
C VAL A 113 23.16 -32.38 -16.68
N ASN A 114 22.95 -32.90 -15.47
CA ASN A 114 23.93 -33.70 -14.70
C ASN A 114 23.62 -35.20 -14.74
#